data_AF-A0A661C2N7-F1
#
_entry.id   AF-A0A661C2N7-F1
#
_cell.length_a   1.000
_cell.length_b   1.000
_cell.length_c   1.000
_cell.angle_alpha   90.00
_cell.angle_beta   90.00
_cell.angle_gamma   90.00
#
_symmetry.space_group_name_H-M   'P 1'
#
loop_
_entity.id
_entity.type
_entity.pdbx_description
1 polymer ?
#
loop_
_entity_poly.entity_id
_entity_poly.type
_entity_poly.pdbx_seq_one_letter_code
_entity_poly.pdbx_strand_id
1 'polypeptide(L)'
;MSYLSKNIIAISLSVILTGCTVENDAAAGHTKYSADQELIDPHGLTLKPSENMYLTPEDVSKIYLDTMSCMGMTAAGPTVEFKSFSFAGLGSAWAFYHPVASTIWINIDEDDIALKRDSRTDNEALRHEFVHHILHKNGLSEESREHSSALLKKCGVGVNTYN
;
A
#
# COMPACT_ATOMS: atom_id res chain seq x y z
N MET A 1 -12.74 -41.32 -53.75
CA MET A 1 -11.99 -40.05 -53.77
C MET A 1 -12.26 -39.35 -52.45
N SER A 2 -11.60 -39.82 -51.40
CA SER A 2 -10.43 -39.23 -50.73
C SER A 2 -10.79 -38.03 -49.86
N TYR A 3 -10.91 -38.34 -48.57
CA TYR A 3 -11.04 -37.45 -47.43
C TYR A 3 -9.91 -36.40 -47.42
N LEU A 4 -10.26 -35.12 -47.47
CA LEU A 4 -9.35 -34.03 -47.14
C LEU A 4 -9.45 -33.74 -45.64
N SER A 5 -8.35 -34.07 -44.97
CA SER A 5 -8.10 -34.01 -43.54
C SER A 5 -8.26 -32.61 -42.97
N LYS A 6 -8.96 -32.53 -41.83
CA LYS A 6 -8.99 -31.41 -40.89
C LYS A 6 -7.57 -31.13 -40.37
N ASN A 7 -7.01 -29.98 -40.70
CA ASN A 7 -5.83 -29.44 -40.02
C ASN A 7 -6.28 -28.38 -39.03
N ILE A 8 -6.63 -28.82 -37.82
CA ILE A 8 -6.76 -27.93 -36.66
C ILE A 8 -5.33 -27.71 -36.17
N ILE A 9 -4.74 -26.58 -36.55
CA ILE A 9 -3.49 -26.12 -35.92
C ILE A 9 -3.91 -25.36 -34.66
N ALA A 10 -4.03 -26.09 -33.55
CA ALA A 10 -4.13 -25.50 -32.23
C ALA A 10 -2.73 -24.98 -31.83
N ILE A 11 -2.47 -23.71 -32.11
CA ILE A 11 -1.31 -23.02 -31.55
C ILE A 11 -1.69 -22.60 -30.12
N SER A 12 -1.50 -23.51 -29.17
CA SER A 12 -1.46 -23.16 -27.75
C SER A 12 -0.19 -22.35 -27.48
N LEU A 13 -0.29 -21.03 -27.66
CA LEU A 13 0.71 -20.10 -27.14
C LEU A 13 0.49 -19.97 -25.64
N SER A 14 1.04 -20.90 -24.88
CA SER A 14 1.17 -20.77 -23.43
C SER A 14 2.21 -19.69 -23.15
N VAL A 15 1.78 -18.43 -23.13
CA VAL A 15 2.57 -17.35 -22.54
C VAL A 15 2.54 -17.56 -21.04
N ILE A 16 3.41 -18.45 -20.57
CA ILE A 16 3.80 -18.49 -19.17
C ILE A 16 4.66 -17.24 -18.99
N LEU A 17 4.03 -16.10 -18.70
CA LEU A 17 4.70 -15.06 -17.94
C LEU A 17 4.93 -15.67 -16.56
N THR A 18 6.01 -16.45 -16.42
CA THR A 18 6.73 -16.50 -15.17
C THR A 18 7.21 -15.08 -14.96
N GLY A 19 6.34 -14.23 -14.40
CA GLY A 19 6.77 -12.99 -13.80
C GLY A 19 7.84 -13.42 -12.83
N CYS A 20 9.09 -13.16 -13.21
CA CYS A 20 10.17 -13.08 -12.25
C CYS A 20 9.70 -12.02 -11.27
N THR A 21 9.05 -12.45 -10.19
CA THR A 21 9.10 -11.69 -8.96
C THR A 21 10.57 -11.76 -8.61
N VAL A 22 11.34 -10.80 -9.13
CA VAL A 22 12.35 -10.21 -8.28
C VAL A 22 11.54 -9.77 -7.07
N GLU A 23 11.56 -10.62 -6.04
CA GLU A 23 11.59 -10.14 -4.68
C GLU A 23 12.73 -9.13 -4.69
N ASN A 24 12.40 -7.89 -5.06
CA ASN A 24 13.17 -6.77 -4.62
C ASN A 24 12.90 -6.75 -3.12
N ASP A 25 13.70 -7.54 -2.41
CA ASP A 25 14.40 -7.05 -1.22
C ASP A 25 15.17 -5.79 -1.62
N ALA A 26 14.44 -4.74 -2.03
CA ALA A 26 14.91 -3.38 -2.04
C ALA A 26 15.11 -3.04 -0.58
N ALA A 27 16.26 -3.48 -0.07
CA ALA A 27 16.90 -2.97 1.12
C ALA A 27 16.60 -1.48 1.21
N ALA A 28 15.80 -1.09 2.20
CA ALA A 28 15.46 0.27 2.61
C ALA A 28 15.96 1.35 1.63
N GLY A 29 15.23 1.51 0.53
CA GLY A 29 15.62 2.41 -0.54
C GLY A 29 15.39 3.84 -0.09
N HIS A 30 16.43 4.68 -0.18
CA HIS A 30 16.33 6.13 0.03
C HIS A 30 16.03 6.90 -1.27
N THR A 31 15.67 6.18 -2.35
CA THR A 31 15.28 6.81 -3.61
C THR A 31 13.85 7.31 -3.49
N LYS A 32 13.67 8.61 -3.70
CA LYS A 32 12.35 9.23 -3.80
C LYS A 32 11.77 9.06 -5.20
N TYR A 33 10.46 8.90 -5.25
CA TYR A 33 9.62 8.89 -6.43
C TYR A 33 8.67 10.09 -6.37
N SER A 34 8.28 10.53 -7.55
CA SER A 34 7.26 11.56 -7.72
C SER A 34 6.09 11.03 -8.54
N ALA A 35 4.88 11.39 -8.15
CA ALA A 35 3.69 11.30 -8.97
C ALA A 35 3.20 12.73 -9.22
N ASP A 36 3.05 13.10 -10.48
CA ASP A 36 2.57 14.41 -10.92
C ASP A 36 1.05 14.43 -11.17
N GLN A 37 0.43 13.25 -11.21
CA GLN A 37 -0.99 13.06 -11.44
C GLN A 37 -1.61 12.12 -10.40
N GLU A 38 -2.91 12.28 -10.20
CA GLU A 38 -3.68 11.34 -9.40
C GLU A 38 -3.74 9.99 -10.11
N LEU A 39 -3.49 8.93 -9.37
CA LEU A 39 -3.54 7.56 -9.87
C LEU A 39 -4.61 6.78 -9.11
N ILE A 40 -5.42 6.03 -9.84
CA ILE A 40 -6.48 5.20 -9.27
C ILE A 40 -6.22 3.75 -9.69
N ASP A 41 -6.06 2.87 -8.73
CA ASP A 41 -5.87 1.45 -8.98
C ASP A 41 -7.21 0.72 -9.25
N PRO A 42 -7.19 -0.53 -9.75
CA PRO A 42 -8.41 -1.31 -10.00
C PRO A 42 -9.27 -1.60 -8.76
N HIS A 43 -8.74 -1.40 -7.54
CA HIS A 43 -9.42 -1.61 -6.26
C HIS A 43 -9.98 -0.31 -5.68
N GLY A 44 -9.84 0.82 -6.40
CA GLY A 44 -10.31 2.13 -5.99
C GLY A 44 -9.36 2.87 -5.06
N LEU A 45 -8.15 2.34 -4.80
CA LEU A 45 -7.11 3.07 -4.10
C LEU A 45 -6.68 4.25 -4.95
N THR A 46 -6.70 5.43 -4.36
CA THR A 46 -6.34 6.68 -5.05
C THR A 46 -5.05 7.23 -4.44
N LEU A 47 -3.99 7.38 -5.22
CA LEU A 47 -2.77 8.05 -4.81
C LEU A 47 -2.77 9.49 -5.33
N LYS A 48 -2.71 10.47 -4.43
CA LYS A 48 -2.58 11.88 -4.80
C LYS A 48 -1.15 12.20 -5.26
N PRO A 49 -0.97 13.21 -6.15
CA PRO A 49 0.35 13.69 -6.54
C PRO A 49 1.23 14.04 -5.34
N SER A 50 2.53 13.73 -5.43
CA SER A 50 3.54 14.03 -4.41
C SER A 50 4.94 13.91 -4.99
N GLU A 51 5.89 14.67 -4.44
CA GLU A 51 7.33 14.60 -4.76
C GLU A 51 8.16 13.90 -3.64
N ASN A 52 7.51 13.48 -2.55
CA ASN A 52 8.17 12.98 -1.34
C ASN A 52 7.75 11.55 -0.97
N MET A 53 7.70 10.67 -1.97
CA MET A 53 7.33 9.26 -1.79
C MET A 53 8.56 8.37 -1.86
N TYR A 54 8.72 7.39 -0.96
CA TYR A 54 9.74 6.36 -1.10
C TYR A 54 9.20 5.06 -1.72
N LEU A 55 7.96 5.10 -2.20
CA LEU A 55 7.24 3.98 -2.81
C LEU A 55 6.65 4.41 -4.15
N THR A 56 6.66 3.49 -5.11
CA THR A 56 5.95 3.69 -6.37
C THR A 56 4.44 3.49 -6.19
N PRO A 57 3.60 3.97 -7.12
CA PRO A 57 2.16 3.68 -7.09
C PRO A 57 1.83 2.18 -7.10
N GLU A 58 2.65 1.39 -7.79
CA GLU A 58 2.56 -0.07 -7.84
C GLU A 58 2.85 -0.69 -6.47
N ASP A 59 3.86 -0.19 -5.76
CA ASP A 59 4.18 -0.63 -4.40
C ASP A 59 3.01 -0.33 -3.44
N VAL A 60 2.45 0.88 -3.47
CA VAL A 60 1.32 1.27 -2.62
C VAL A 60 0.12 0.35 -2.85
N SER A 61 -0.20 0.08 -4.12
CA SER A 61 -1.29 -0.83 -4.51
C SER A 61 -1.02 -2.26 -4.03
N LYS A 62 0.21 -2.74 -4.22
CA LYS A 62 0.64 -4.07 -3.75
C LYS A 62 0.54 -4.20 -2.23
N ILE A 63 0.97 -3.18 -1.48
CA ILE A 63 0.87 -3.19 -0.02
C ILE A 63 -0.60 -3.31 0.41
N TYR A 64 -1.52 -2.58 -0.23
CA TYR A 64 -2.94 -2.67 0.09
C TYR A 64 -3.52 -4.08 -0.15
N LEU A 65 -3.18 -4.68 -1.29
CA LEU A 65 -3.56 -6.06 -1.64
C LEU A 65 -3.01 -7.08 -0.65
N ASP A 66 -1.72 -6.96 -0.30
CA ASP A 66 -1.07 -7.86 0.65
C ASP A 66 -1.70 -7.74 2.04
N THR A 67 -2.07 -6.53 2.47
CA THR A 67 -2.77 -6.30 3.74
C THR A 67 -4.17 -6.92 3.74
N MET A 68 -4.97 -6.70 2.68
CA MET A 68 -6.28 -7.35 2.51
C MET A 68 -6.16 -8.88 2.56
N SER A 69 -5.17 -9.44 1.85
CA SER A 69 -4.89 -10.87 1.85
C SER A 69 -4.49 -11.37 3.24
N CYS A 70 -3.64 -10.65 3.98
CA CYS A 70 -3.21 -11.02 5.33
C CYS A 70 -4.39 -11.07 6.32
N MET A 71 -5.30 -10.09 6.21
CA MET A 71 -6.49 -9.97 7.05
C MET A 71 -7.60 -10.93 6.64
N GLY A 72 -7.60 -11.42 5.39
CA GLY A 72 -8.71 -12.20 4.85
C GLY A 72 -9.98 -11.37 4.66
N MET A 73 -9.83 -10.07 4.38
CA MET A 73 -10.91 -9.10 4.26
C MET A 73 -10.74 -8.27 2.99
N THR A 74 -11.84 -7.85 2.39
CA THR A 74 -11.84 -6.94 1.24
C THR A 74 -12.40 -5.58 1.64
N ALA A 75 -11.90 -4.51 1.04
CA ALA A 75 -12.46 -3.18 1.14
C ALA A 75 -12.24 -2.42 -0.18
N ALA A 76 -13.01 -1.36 -0.42
CA ALA A 76 -12.70 -0.40 -1.47
C ALA A 76 -11.54 0.49 -1.00
N GLY A 77 -10.57 0.75 -1.87
CA GLY A 77 -9.34 1.42 -1.52
C GLY A 77 -9.52 2.84 -0.94
N PRO A 78 -8.62 3.27 -0.05
CA PRO A 78 -8.60 4.64 0.46
C PRO A 78 -7.94 5.60 -0.53
N THR A 79 -8.04 6.90 -0.25
CA THR A 79 -7.09 7.88 -0.79
C THR A 79 -5.80 7.86 0.04
N VAL A 80 -4.63 7.96 -0.60
CA VAL A 80 -3.32 8.10 0.05
C VAL A 80 -2.72 9.44 -0.34
N GLU A 81 -2.28 10.22 0.66
CA GLU A 81 -1.65 11.52 0.46
C GLU A 81 -0.38 11.63 1.29
N PHE A 82 0.69 12.16 0.69
CA PHE A 82 1.94 12.46 1.37
C PHE A 82 1.92 13.94 1.74
N LYS A 83 1.82 14.23 3.04
CA LYS A 83 1.59 15.59 3.56
C LYS A 83 2.40 15.84 4.82
N SER A 84 2.79 17.09 5.01
CA SER A 84 3.48 17.54 6.23
C SER A 84 2.53 17.45 7.43
N PHE A 85 2.99 17.04 8.61
CA PHE A 85 2.15 16.96 9.83
C PHE A 85 2.39 18.14 10.77
N SER A 86 3.50 18.85 10.59
CA SER A 86 3.87 20.07 11.28
C SER A 86 2.85 21.19 11.03
N PHE A 87 2.18 21.20 9.87
CA PHE A 87 1.05 22.11 9.63
C PHE A 87 -0.26 21.65 10.31
N ALA A 88 -0.41 20.35 10.60
CA ALA A 88 -1.66 19.73 11.06
C ALA A 88 -1.71 19.50 12.58
N GLY A 89 -0.63 19.79 13.32
CA GLY A 89 -0.56 19.55 14.77
C GLY A 89 -0.49 18.06 15.15
N LEU A 90 -0.19 17.18 14.19
CA LEU A 90 -0.12 15.72 14.37
C LEU A 90 1.26 15.24 14.85
N GLY A 91 2.23 16.17 14.95
CA GLY A 91 3.54 15.91 15.52
C GLY A 91 4.36 14.89 14.72
N SER A 92 5.05 14.01 15.44
CA SER A 92 6.01 13.03 14.91
C SER A 92 5.40 11.69 14.51
N ALA A 93 4.10 11.63 14.23
CA ALA A 93 3.46 10.41 13.74
C ALA A 93 3.93 10.09 12.31
N TRP A 94 4.12 8.79 12.00
CA TRP A 94 4.53 8.33 10.67
C TRP A 94 3.40 8.44 9.64
N ALA A 95 2.18 8.12 10.06
CA ALA A 95 0.99 8.14 9.24
C ALA A 95 -0.28 8.26 10.09
N PHE A 96 -1.41 8.50 9.43
CA PHE A 96 -2.73 8.56 10.05
C PHE A 96 -3.84 8.20 9.05
N TYR A 97 -4.74 7.30 9.44
CA TYR A 97 -5.99 7.05 8.73
C TYR A 97 -7.15 7.91 9.25
N HIS A 98 -7.75 8.70 8.35
CA HIS A 98 -8.96 9.49 8.59
C HIS A 98 -10.22 8.73 8.13
N PRO A 99 -11.05 8.19 9.05
CA PRO A 99 -12.17 7.31 8.68
C PRO A 99 -13.26 8.00 7.84
N VAL A 100 -13.61 9.25 8.16
CA VAL A 100 -14.67 9.99 7.44
C VAL A 100 -14.28 10.31 5.99
N ALA A 101 -13.05 10.79 5.77
CA ALA A 101 -12.53 11.08 4.43
C ALA A 101 -12.10 9.81 3.68
N SER A 102 -11.95 8.69 4.39
CA SER A 102 -11.33 7.47 3.87
C SER A 102 -9.95 7.75 3.27
N THR A 103 -9.15 8.53 3.99
CA THR A 103 -7.84 9.00 3.54
C THR A 103 -6.75 8.57 4.51
N ILE A 104 -5.63 8.10 3.99
CA ILE A 104 -4.39 7.87 4.72
C ILE A 104 -3.44 9.01 4.40
N TRP A 105 -2.93 9.64 5.44
CA TRP A 105 -1.87 10.63 5.34
C TRP A 105 -0.55 10.00 5.77
N ILE A 106 0.48 10.13 4.93
CA ILE A 106 1.86 9.77 5.25
C ILE A 106 2.62 11.07 5.54
N ASN A 107 3.30 11.11 6.68
CA ASN A 107 4.04 12.30 7.09
C ASN A 107 5.30 12.50 6.24
N ILE A 108 5.56 13.71 5.77
CA ILE A 108 6.75 14.05 4.98
C ILE A 108 7.77 14.92 5.73
N ASP A 109 7.56 15.19 7.02
CA ASP A 109 8.44 16.02 7.85
C ASP A 109 9.71 15.27 8.28
N GLU A 110 10.58 14.98 7.32
CA GLU A 110 11.85 14.26 7.53
C GLU A 110 12.89 15.06 8.33
N ASP A 111 12.64 16.35 8.58
CA ASP A 111 13.48 17.19 9.45
C ASP A 111 13.31 16.85 10.94
N ASP A 112 12.26 16.11 11.32
CA ASP A 112 12.13 15.54 12.66
C ASP A 112 13.08 14.35 12.82
N ILE A 113 13.99 14.43 13.80
CA ILE A 113 14.98 13.37 14.08
C ILE A 113 14.34 12.01 14.39
N ALA A 114 13.08 12.00 14.84
CA ALA A 114 12.30 10.79 15.07
C ALA A 114 11.74 10.15 13.80
N LEU A 115 11.78 10.84 12.65
CA LEU A 115 11.15 10.46 11.37
C LEU A 115 12.16 10.33 10.24
N LYS A 116 13.08 9.37 10.36
CA LYS A 116 13.95 8.97 9.25
C LYS A 116 13.21 8.09 8.27
N ARG A 117 12.70 8.68 7.19
CA ARG A 117 11.93 7.95 6.17
C ARG A 117 12.81 7.24 5.15
N ASP A 118 12.37 6.06 4.79
CA ASP A 118 12.83 5.25 3.67
C ASP A 118 11.65 4.42 3.14
N SER A 119 11.89 3.61 2.09
CA SER A 119 10.84 2.76 1.52
C SER A 119 10.27 1.75 2.52
N ARG A 120 11.08 1.29 3.48
CA ARG A 120 10.62 0.35 4.52
C ARG A 120 9.69 1.05 5.50
N THR A 121 10.06 2.22 6.02
CA THR A 121 9.21 2.93 6.99
C THR A 121 7.90 3.39 6.36
N ASP A 122 7.91 3.83 5.10
CA ASP A 122 6.68 4.14 4.36
C ASP A 122 5.80 2.90 4.18
N ASN A 123 6.41 1.76 3.87
CA ASN A 123 5.70 0.49 3.74
C ASN A 123 5.06 0.04 5.06
N GLU A 124 5.82 0.07 6.16
CA GLU A 124 5.34 -0.29 7.50
C GLU A 124 4.22 0.63 7.96
N ALA A 125 4.35 1.94 7.72
CA ALA A 125 3.32 2.93 8.03
C ALA A 125 2.03 2.70 7.22
N LEU A 126 2.16 2.49 5.91
CA LEU A 126 1.00 2.21 5.05
C LEU A 126 0.30 0.90 5.43
N ARG A 127 1.05 -0.18 5.70
CA ARG A 127 0.47 -1.46 6.15
C ARG A 127 -0.40 -1.26 7.39
N HIS A 128 0.12 -0.53 8.38
CA HIS A 128 -0.60 -0.20 9.61
C HIS A 128 -1.89 0.56 9.34
N GLU A 129 -1.83 1.65 8.58
CA GLU A 129 -3.01 2.47 8.30
C GLU A 129 -4.03 1.76 7.39
N PHE A 130 -3.59 0.87 6.50
CA PHE A 130 -4.50 0.04 5.71
C PHE A 130 -5.28 -0.94 6.59
N VAL A 131 -4.69 -1.49 7.66
CA VAL A 131 -5.45 -2.34 8.60
C VAL A 131 -6.59 -1.55 9.22
N HIS A 132 -6.30 -0.33 9.72
CA HIS A 132 -7.33 0.57 10.27
C HIS A 132 -8.43 0.86 9.24
N HIS A 133 -8.04 1.16 8.01
CA HIS A 133 -8.98 1.39 6.92
C HIS A 133 -9.87 0.17 6.64
N ILE A 134 -9.29 -1.02 6.48
CA ILE A 134 -10.02 -2.25 6.13
C ILE A 134 -10.98 -2.62 7.26
N LEU A 135 -10.55 -2.53 8.53
CA LEU A 135 -11.42 -2.74 9.69
C LEU A 135 -12.60 -1.77 9.67
N HIS A 136 -12.35 -0.48 9.48
CA HIS A 136 -13.38 0.54 9.44
C HIS A 136 -14.41 0.27 8.32
N LYS A 137 -13.94 -0.05 7.11
CA LYS A 137 -14.80 -0.36 5.96
C LYS A 137 -15.62 -1.64 6.13
N ASN A 138 -15.17 -2.56 6.97
CA ASN A 138 -15.88 -3.79 7.31
C ASN A 138 -16.79 -3.63 8.55
N GLY A 139 -17.06 -2.39 8.99
CA GLY A 139 -17.97 -2.11 10.11
C GLY A 139 -17.34 -2.29 11.49
N LEU A 140 -16.05 -2.62 11.58
CA LEU A 140 -15.30 -2.81 12.82
C LEU A 140 -14.66 -1.50 13.28
N SER A 141 -15.48 -0.45 13.41
CA SER A 141 -14.99 0.91 13.67
C SER A 141 -14.31 1.07 15.03
N GLU A 142 -14.77 0.37 16.07
CA GLU A 142 -14.13 0.41 17.39
C GLU A 142 -12.74 -0.23 17.32
N GLU A 143 -12.65 -1.44 16.75
CA GLU A 143 -11.37 -2.14 16.56
C GLU A 143 -10.40 -1.34 15.67
N SER A 144 -10.91 -0.65 14.64
CA SER A 144 -10.08 0.21 13.76
C SER A 144 -9.47 1.43 14.45
N ARG A 145 -9.85 1.74 15.69
CA ARG A 145 -9.28 2.84 16.48
C ARG A 145 -8.30 2.34 17.53
N GLU A 146 -8.24 1.03 17.72
CA GLU A 146 -7.43 0.40 18.75
C GLU A 146 -6.15 -0.17 18.16
N HIS A 147 -5.03 0.05 18.84
CA HIS A 147 -3.75 -0.57 18.49
C HIS A 147 -3.56 -1.98 19.10
N SER A 148 -4.56 -2.48 19.83
CA SER A 148 -4.58 -3.80 20.47
C SER A 148 -5.13 -4.91 19.58
N SER A 149 -5.67 -4.60 18.39
CA SER A 149 -6.22 -5.62 17.49
C SER A 149 -5.18 -6.69 17.15
N ALA A 150 -5.61 -7.95 17.18
CA ALA A 150 -4.80 -9.07 16.72
C ALA A 150 -4.41 -8.93 15.24
N LEU A 151 -5.24 -8.26 14.44
CA LEU A 151 -4.98 -8.02 13.02
C LEU A 151 -3.89 -6.96 12.81
N LEU A 152 -3.82 -5.92 13.63
CA LEU A 152 -2.68 -5.00 13.60
C LEU A 152 -1.38 -5.73 13.94
N LYS A 153 -1.38 -6.52 15.03
CA LYS A 153 -0.19 -7.30 15.41
C LYS A 153 0.27 -8.28 14.32
N LYS A 154 -0.66 -8.80 13.52
CA LYS A 154 -0.38 -9.79 12.48
C LYS A 154 -0.02 -9.14 11.14
N CYS A 155 -0.72 -8.08 10.74
CA CYS A 155 -0.73 -7.56 9.37
C CYS A 155 -0.20 -6.13 9.22
N GLY A 156 0.00 -5.39 10.31
CA GLY A 156 0.45 -4.00 10.26
C GLY A 156 0.79 -3.48 11.66
N VAL A 157 1.96 -3.85 12.18
CA VAL A 157 2.44 -3.47 13.53
C VAL A 157 2.88 -2.00 13.64
N GLY A 158 2.97 -1.30 12.52
CA GLY A 158 3.53 0.05 12.44
C GLY A 158 5.04 0.06 12.28
N VAL A 159 5.61 1.27 12.16
CA VAL A 159 7.04 1.46 11.95
C VAL A 159 7.83 1.00 13.17
N ASN A 160 8.80 0.12 12.94
CA ASN A 160 9.63 -0.39 14.00
C ASN A 160 10.98 0.35 14.08
N THR A 161 11.08 1.29 15.02
CA THR A 161 12.25 2.15 15.22
C THR A 161 13.34 1.49 16.09
N TYR A 162 13.65 0.21 15.86
CA TYR A 162 14.86 -0.37 16.44
C TYR A 162 16.09 0.13 15.65
N ASN A 163 16.88 0.99 16.31
CA ASN A 163 18.30 1.20 15.99
C ASN A 163 19.11 -0.03 16.42
#